data_AF-A0A968MTM1-F1
#
_entry.id   AF-A0A968MTM1-F1
#
_cell.length_a   1.000
_cell.length_b   1.000
_cell.length_c   1.000
_cell.angle_alpha   90.00
_cell.angle_beta   90.00
_cell.angle_gamma   90.00
#
_symmetry.space_group_name_H-M   'P 1'
#
loop_
_entity.id
_entity.type
_entity.pdbx_description
1 polymer ?
#
loop_
_entity_poly.entity_id
_entity_poly.type
_entity_poly.pdbx_seq_one_letter_code
_entity_poly.pdbx_strand_id
1 'polypeptide(L)'
;MEGEHFSSALKWYWNQLTDKDKSLDDPFIKDYFRAYEENILDVETGLPLNGGCKSRAIAMAGLFKVYTGYLTVGKVYPYADKAIDSVLKLQFNDGSFGDNLVKGAMTINWDAIWVLRELDIMLKGSYRHSDIVQAGNRLADFLMNVHRKPDGGFSFHPTHCMMEHNSIKTSEKYVESDTQGTSMSLRCLSYADEWNLKIKLFSYCVY
;
A
#
# COMPACT_ATOMS: atom_id res chain seq x y z
N MET A 1 -1.44 8.37 11.38
CA MET A 1 -2.84 8.31 11.86
C MET A 1 -3.75 9.30 11.12
N GLU A 2 -3.23 10.32 10.43
CA GLU A 2 -4.07 11.37 9.82
C GLU A 2 -4.58 11.06 8.39
N GLY A 3 -3.85 10.28 7.59
CA GLY A 3 -4.23 10.01 6.19
C GLY A 3 -5.52 9.20 6.01
N GLU A 4 -5.89 8.38 6.99
CA GLU A 4 -7.15 7.60 6.92
C GLU A 4 -8.37 8.49 7.16
N HIS A 5 -8.26 9.45 8.08
CA HIS A 5 -9.29 10.45 8.32
C HIS A 5 -9.46 11.36 7.10
N PHE A 6 -8.36 11.66 6.38
CA PHE A 6 -8.42 12.40 5.14
C PHE A 6 -9.38 11.74 4.13
N SER A 7 -9.10 10.48 3.78
CA SER A 7 -9.88 9.76 2.78
C SER A 7 -11.29 9.42 3.27
N SER A 8 -11.46 9.18 4.57
CA SER A 8 -12.78 8.88 5.15
C SER A 8 -13.72 10.08 5.13
N ALA A 9 -13.21 11.28 5.47
CA ALA A 9 -14.01 12.50 5.42
C ALA A 9 -14.41 12.85 3.98
N LEU A 10 -13.46 12.74 3.04
CA LEU A 10 -13.72 12.96 1.62
C LEU A 10 -14.77 11.97 1.09
N LYS A 11 -14.62 10.68 1.39
CA LYS A 11 -15.55 9.63 0.97
C LYS A 11 -16.95 9.84 1.56
N TRP A 12 -17.03 10.21 2.83
CA TRP A 12 -18.31 10.53 3.46
C TRP A 12 -19.01 11.69 2.72
N TYR A 13 -18.29 12.79 2.47
CA TYR A 13 -18.81 13.96 1.77
C TYR A 13 -19.23 13.63 0.34
N TRP A 14 -18.37 12.96 -0.43
CA TRP A 14 -18.64 12.56 -1.82
C TRP A 14 -19.89 11.68 -1.95
N ASN A 15 -20.15 10.84 -0.95
CA ASN A 15 -21.34 9.99 -0.91
C ASN A 15 -22.63 10.73 -0.51
N GLN A 16 -22.54 11.98 -0.03
CA GLN A 16 -23.73 12.82 0.20
C GLN A 16 -24.20 13.52 -1.09
N LEU A 17 -23.34 13.60 -2.11
CA LEU A 17 -23.66 14.26 -3.37
C LEU A 17 -24.45 13.33 -4.31
N THR A 18 -25.38 13.90 -5.08
CA THR A 18 -25.99 13.15 -6.19
C THR A 18 -24.97 12.96 -7.31
N ASP A 19 -25.17 11.98 -8.19
CA ASP A 19 -24.26 11.75 -9.31
C ASP A 19 -24.12 12.95 -10.27
N LYS A 20 -25.11 13.86 -10.29
CA LYS A 20 -25.06 15.10 -11.06
C LYS A 20 -24.25 16.20 -10.39
N ASP A 21 -24.13 16.14 -9.06
CA ASP A 21 -23.43 17.16 -8.25
C ASP A 21 -21.96 16.77 -7.99
N LYS A 22 -21.62 15.48 -8.14
CA LYS A 22 -20.24 14.98 -8.04
C LYS A 22 -19.35 15.64 -9.09
N SER A 23 -18.50 16.55 -8.65
CA SER A 23 -17.55 17.26 -9.49
C SER A 23 -16.24 17.53 -8.77
N LEU A 24 -15.13 17.46 -9.50
CA LEU A 24 -13.82 17.93 -9.01
C LEU A 24 -13.75 19.44 -8.87
N ASP A 25 -14.70 20.17 -9.47
CA ASP A 25 -14.84 21.61 -9.33
C ASP A 25 -15.66 22.04 -8.11
N ASP A 26 -16.20 21.10 -7.34
CA ASP A 26 -16.86 21.40 -6.07
C ASP A 26 -15.88 22.14 -5.14
N PRO A 27 -16.27 23.30 -4.55
CA PRO A 27 -15.37 24.11 -3.73
C PRO A 27 -14.75 23.35 -2.55
N PHE A 28 -15.52 22.49 -1.88
CA PHE A 28 -15.01 21.69 -0.79
C PHE A 28 -13.95 20.72 -1.29
N ILE A 29 -14.22 19.99 -2.38
CA ILE A 29 -13.26 19.05 -2.98
C ILE A 29 -11.97 19.76 -3.39
N LYS A 30 -12.08 20.91 -4.07
CA LYS A 30 -10.91 21.70 -4.50
C LYS A 30 -10.07 22.16 -3.33
N ASP A 31 -10.70 22.76 -2.33
CA ASP A 31 -10.00 23.28 -1.15
C ASP A 31 -9.37 22.15 -0.33
N TYR A 32 -10.04 21.00 -0.24
CA TYR A 32 -9.55 19.81 0.47
C TYR A 32 -8.27 19.24 -0.15
N PHE A 33 -8.25 19.06 -1.48
CA PHE A 33 -7.05 18.62 -2.18
C PHE A 33 -5.97 19.69 -2.20
N ARG A 34 -6.31 20.96 -2.43
CA ARG A 34 -5.34 22.06 -2.41
C ARG A 34 -4.60 22.11 -1.07
N ALA A 35 -5.33 22.02 0.04
CA ALA A 35 -4.71 22.04 1.37
C ALA A 35 -3.70 20.90 1.56
N TYR A 36 -4.02 19.69 1.10
CA TYR A 36 -3.10 18.56 1.14
C TYR A 36 -1.91 18.72 0.19
N GLU A 37 -2.16 19.07 -1.07
CA GLU A 37 -1.14 19.17 -2.13
C GLU A 37 -0.14 20.30 -1.85
N GLU A 38 -0.57 21.42 -1.25
CA GLU A 38 0.31 22.56 -0.95
C GLU A 38 1.08 22.42 0.36
N ASN A 39 0.50 21.75 1.38
CA ASN A 39 1.05 21.79 2.74
C ASN A 39 1.61 20.45 3.23
N ILE A 40 1.19 19.33 2.64
CA ILE A 40 1.53 17.98 3.12
C ILE A 40 2.37 17.22 2.10
N LEU A 41 2.03 17.35 0.82
CA LEU A 41 2.74 16.69 -0.26
C LEU A 41 4.10 17.34 -0.52
N ASP A 42 5.14 16.54 -0.61
CA ASP A 42 6.46 16.97 -1.05
C ASP A 42 6.61 16.75 -2.56
N VAL A 43 6.90 17.83 -3.28
CA VAL A 43 6.96 17.84 -4.75
C VAL A 43 8.15 17.07 -5.31
N GLU A 44 9.23 16.94 -4.55
CA GLU A 44 10.45 16.24 -4.99
C GLU A 44 10.29 14.72 -4.91
N THR A 45 9.61 14.24 -3.88
CA THR A 45 9.42 12.80 -3.64
C THR A 45 8.05 12.28 -4.03
N GLY A 46 7.04 13.14 -4.18
CA GLY A 46 5.65 12.74 -4.35
C GLY A 46 5.05 12.04 -3.12
N LEU A 47 5.67 12.16 -1.95
CA LEU A 47 5.20 11.57 -0.68
C LEU A 47 4.68 12.65 0.29
N PRO A 48 3.78 12.32 1.23
CA PRO A 48 3.29 13.25 2.26
C PRO A 48 4.33 13.52 3.37
N LEU A 49 5.44 14.18 3.03
CA LEU A 49 6.54 14.47 3.97
C LEU A 49 6.41 15.82 4.68
N ASN A 50 5.78 16.82 4.06
CA ASN A 50 5.74 18.20 4.57
C ASN A 50 4.89 18.35 5.84
N GLY A 51 4.03 17.37 6.14
CA GLY A 51 3.30 17.26 7.42
C GLY A 51 4.16 16.86 8.64
N GLY A 52 5.49 16.98 8.56
CA GLY A 52 6.41 16.63 9.66
C GLY A 52 6.79 15.15 9.73
N CYS A 53 6.51 14.36 8.68
CA CYS A 53 6.89 12.95 8.64
C CYS A 53 8.39 12.80 8.33
N LYS A 54 9.16 12.23 9.28
CA LYS A 54 10.62 12.06 9.13
C LYS A 54 11.03 10.77 8.42
N SER A 55 10.11 9.81 8.28
CA SER A 55 10.37 8.51 7.68
C SER A 55 9.69 8.42 6.32
N ARG A 56 10.46 8.14 5.28
CA ARG A 56 9.91 7.91 3.93
C ARG A 56 9.04 6.66 3.87
N ALA A 57 9.35 5.63 4.65
CA ALA A 57 8.52 4.43 4.73
C ALA A 57 7.15 4.73 5.37
N ILE A 58 7.13 5.52 6.45
CA ILE A 58 5.88 5.96 7.07
C ILE A 58 5.12 6.92 6.15
N ALA A 59 5.81 7.80 5.43
CA ALA A 59 5.17 8.69 4.45
C ALA A 59 4.54 7.91 3.29
N MET A 60 5.20 6.84 2.80
CA MET A 60 4.62 5.92 1.82
C MET A 60 3.35 5.25 2.37
N ALA A 61 3.35 4.77 3.62
CA ALA A 61 2.13 4.24 4.25
C ALA A 61 1.04 5.32 4.39
N GLY A 62 1.43 6.57 4.62
CA GLY A 62 0.55 7.73 4.55
C GLY A 62 -0.04 7.93 3.16
N LEU A 63 0.77 7.77 2.11
CA LEU A 63 0.34 7.83 0.71
C LEU A 63 -0.72 6.76 0.42
N PHE A 64 -0.51 5.51 0.83
CA PHE A 64 -1.53 4.45 0.73
C PHE A 64 -2.90 4.93 1.26
N LYS A 65 -2.92 5.56 2.43
CA LYS A 65 -4.16 6.04 3.05
C LYS A 65 -4.81 7.17 2.26
N VAL A 66 -4.07 8.23 1.92
CA VAL A 66 -4.61 9.42 1.24
C VAL A 66 -4.95 9.17 -0.24
N TYR A 67 -4.25 8.26 -0.91
CA TYR A 67 -4.48 7.93 -2.31
C TYR A 67 -5.88 7.34 -2.53
N THR A 68 -6.45 6.64 -1.54
CA THR A 68 -7.85 6.19 -1.60
C THR A 68 -8.84 7.35 -1.76
N GLY A 69 -8.50 8.55 -1.27
CA GLY A 69 -9.27 9.77 -1.51
C GLY A 69 -9.22 10.22 -2.98
N TYR A 70 -8.03 10.19 -3.61
CA TYR A 70 -7.87 10.48 -5.04
C TYR A 70 -8.68 9.50 -5.89
N LEU A 71 -8.62 8.20 -5.58
CA LEU A 71 -9.42 7.17 -6.25
C LEU A 71 -10.92 7.40 -6.08
N THR A 72 -11.38 7.82 -4.90
CA THR A 72 -12.80 8.04 -4.60
C THR A 72 -13.44 9.07 -5.53
N VAL A 73 -12.70 10.13 -5.87
CA VAL A 73 -13.19 11.23 -6.71
C VAL A 73 -12.70 11.15 -8.16
N GLY A 74 -11.88 10.14 -8.50
CA GLY A 74 -11.27 10.00 -9.82
C GLY A 74 -10.25 11.10 -10.16
N LYS A 75 -9.62 11.71 -9.15
CA LYS A 75 -8.60 12.75 -9.35
C LYS A 75 -7.23 12.10 -9.58
N VAL A 76 -6.49 12.61 -10.58
CA VAL A 76 -5.11 12.19 -10.83
C VAL A 76 -4.22 12.65 -9.67
N TYR A 77 -3.42 11.74 -9.14
CA TYR A 77 -2.45 12.05 -8.11
C TYR A 77 -1.28 12.86 -8.69
N PRO A 78 -0.96 14.04 -8.14
CA PRO A 78 0.17 14.83 -8.61
C PRO A 78 1.50 14.16 -8.27
N TYR A 79 2.50 14.31 -9.15
CA TYR A 79 3.86 13.79 -8.95
C TYR A 79 3.94 12.26 -8.79
N ALA A 80 3.05 11.52 -9.46
CA ALA A 80 3.02 10.05 -9.41
C ALA A 80 4.33 9.39 -9.84
N ASP A 81 5.04 9.96 -10.80
CA ASP A 81 6.37 9.51 -11.22
C ASP A 81 7.38 9.60 -10.06
N LYS A 82 7.38 10.72 -9.32
CA LYS A 82 8.23 10.91 -8.14
C LYS A 82 7.86 9.96 -7.01
N ALA A 83 6.57 9.74 -6.79
CA ALA A 83 6.10 8.79 -5.80
C ALA A 83 6.58 7.36 -6.12
N ILE A 84 6.47 6.91 -7.38
CA ILE A 84 7.00 5.62 -7.84
C ILE A 84 8.50 5.53 -7.55
N ASP A 85 9.29 6.53 -7.94
CA ASP A 85 10.73 6.56 -7.70
C ASP A 85 11.07 6.47 -6.21
N SER A 86 10.32 7.19 -5.37
CA SER A 86 10.52 7.21 -3.93
C SER A 86 10.18 5.87 -3.28
N VAL A 87 9.08 5.23 -3.70
CA VAL A 87 8.66 3.94 -3.15
C VAL A 87 9.61 2.82 -3.58
N LEU A 88 10.03 2.78 -4.85
CA LEU A 88 11.01 1.79 -5.33
C LEU A 88 12.34 1.86 -4.56
N LYS A 89 12.77 3.07 -4.15
CA LYS A 89 13.99 3.28 -3.34
C LYS A 89 13.88 2.73 -1.91
N LEU A 90 12.68 2.42 -1.42
CA LEU A 90 12.47 1.82 -0.10
C LEU A 90 12.68 0.30 -0.09
N GLN A 91 12.92 -0.33 -1.26
CA GLN A 91 13.10 -1.77 -1.33
C GLN A 91 14.54 -2.19 -1.00
N PHE A 92 14.70 -2.99 0.04
CA PHE A 92 15.97 -3.60 0.41
C PHE A 92 16.36 -4.76 -0.51
N ASN A 93 17.64 -5.14 -0.50
CA ASN A 93 18.17 -6.22 -1.32
C ASN A 93 17.49 -7.58 -1.09
N ASP A 94 16.93 -7.81 0.11
CA ASP A 94 16.17 -9.02 0.43
C ASP A 94 14.74 -9.03 -0.15
N GLY A 95 14.32 -7.95 -0.82
CA GLY A 95 13.01 -7.81 -1.46
C GLY A 95 11.96 -7.13 -0.58
N SER A 96 12.22 -6.97 0.72
CA SER A 96 11.32 -6.25 1.63
C SER A 96 11.34 -4.74 1.41
N PHE A 97 10.27 -4.05 1.78
CA PHE A 97 10.19 -2.60 1.81
C PHE A 97 10.36 -2.05 3.23
N GLY A 98 10.83 -0.82 3.31
CA GLY A 98 10.78 0.00 4.52
C GLY A 98 11.98 0.92 4.66
N ASP A 99 12.33 1.20 5.90
CA ASP A 99 13.56 1.87 6.29
C ASP A 99 14.12 1.22 7.56
N ASN A 100 15.11 1.85 8.20
CA ASN A 100 15.72 1.31 9.41
C ASN A 100 14.76 1.13 10.60
N LEU A 101 13.58 1.76 10.58
CA LEU A 101 12.60 1.70 11.67
C LEU A 101 11.57 0.58 11.46
N VAL A 102 11.18 0.33 10.22
CA VAL A 102 10.04 -0.56 9.88
C VAL A 102 10.37 -1.60 8.81
N LYS A 103 11.66 -1.91 8.63
CA LYS A 103 12.12 -2.88 7.62
C LYS A 103 11.34 -4.19 7.70
N GLY A 104 10.75 -4.60 6.57
CA GLY A 104 10.11 -5.90 6.42
C GLY A 104 8.83 -6.08 7.22
N ALA A 105 8.28 -5.02 7.82
CA ALA A 105 6.94 -5.08 8.40
C ALA A 105 5.90 -5.37 7.31
N MET A 106 5.00 -6.33 7.54
CA MET A 106 4.00 -6.75 6.54
C MET A 106 3.12 -5.59 6.06
N THR A 107 2.74 -4.67 6.95
CA THR A 107 1.99 -3.46 6.58
C THR A 107 2.73 -2.59 5.60
N ILE A 108 4.03 -2.37 5.81
CA ILE A 108 4.86 -1.55 4.93
C ILE A 108 5.05 -2.23 3.57
N ASN A 109 5.27 -3.55 3.56
CA ASN A 109 5.34 -4.32 2.32
C ASN A 109 4.04 -4.19 1.51
N TRP A 110 2.89 -4.35 2.16
CA TRP A 110 1.58 -4.25 1.52
C TRP A 110 1.27 -2.85 1.01
N ASP A 111 1.47 -1.82 1.85
CA ASP A 111 1.23 -0.44 1.49
C ASP A 111 2.10 -0.03 0.29
N ALA A 112 3.38 -0.42 0.28
CA ALA A 112 4.31 -0.08 -0.79
C ALA A 112 3.88 -0.69 -2.13
N ILE A 113 3.58 -1.99 -2.15
CA ILE A 113 3.24 -2.66 -3.39
C ILE A 113 1.86 -2.25 -3.91
N TRP A 114 0.93 -1.94 -3.01
CA TRP A 114 -0.36 -1.36 -3.39
C TRP A 114 -0.19 0.01 -4.03
N VAL A 115 0.60 0.91 -3.42
CA VAL A 115 0.87 2.24 -3.97
C VAL A 115 1.49 2.13 -5.36
N LEU A 116 2.47 1.26 -5.55
CA LEU A 116 3.08 1.03 -6.86
C LEU A 116 2.05 0.56 -7.90
N ARG A 117 1.18 -0.39 -7.53
CA ARG A 117 0.09 -0.88 -8.41
C ARG A 117 -0.85 0.22 -8.84
N GLU A 118 -1.38 1.00 -7.89
CA GLU A 118 -2.36 2.02 -8.24
C GLU A 118 -1.74 3.13 -9.09
N LEU A 119 -0.51 3.55 -8.79
CA LEU A 119 0.20 4.55 -9.59
C LEU A 119 0.54 4.02 -10.99
N ASP A 120 0.95 2.76 -11.12
CA ASP A 120 1.21 2.10 -12.40
C ASP A 120 -0.07 2.04 -13.27
N ILE A 121 -1.21 1.65 -12.69
CA ILE A 121 -2.52 1.65 -13.35
C ILE A 121 -2.91 3.06 -13.79
N MET A 122 -2.76 4.05 -12.90
CA MET A 122 -3.09 5.45 -13.18
C MET A 122 -2.26 5.98 -14.36
N LEU A 123 -0.98 5.64 -14.42
CA LEU A 123 -0.08 6.01 -15.51
C LEU A 123 -0.14 5.06 -16.71
N LYS A 124 -1.02 4.05 -16.68
CA LYS A 124 -1.19 3.03 -17.72
C LYS A 124 0.12 2.33 -18.11
N GLY A 125 0.98 2.07 -17.12
CA GLY A 125 2.28 1.44 -17.32
C GLY A 125 3.30 2.28 -18.09
N SER A 126 3.06 3.58 -18.28
CA SER A 126 3.94 4.44 -19.08
C SER A 126 5.24 4.85 -18.38
N TYR A 127 5.37 4.61 -17.07
CA TYR A 127 6.52 5.03 -16.27
C TYR A 127 7.04 3.91 -15.37
N ARG A 128 8.29 3.48 -15.60
CA ARG A 128 9.04 2.48 -14.81
C ARG A 128 8.31 1.15 -14.54
N HIS A 129 7.33 0.79 -15.38
CA HIS A 129 6.54 -0.43 -15.23
C HIS A 129 7.41 -1.69 -15.02
N SER A 130 8.48 -1.87 -15.82
CA SER A 130 9.42 -3.00 -15.66
C SER A 130 10.05 -3.10 -14.28
N ASP A 131 10.38 -1.96 -13.68
CA ASP A 131 11.03 -1.91 -12.36
C ASP A 131 10.02 -2.21 -11.25
N ILE A 132 8.76 -1.80 -11.44
CA ILE A 132 7.64 -2.15 -10.56
C ILE A 132 7.39 -3.65 -10.59
N VAL A 133 7.34 -4.27 -11.78
CA VAL A 133 7.22 -5.73 -11.92
C VAL A 133 8.36 -6.45 -11.21
N GLN A 134 9.60 -5.98 -11.39
CA GLN A 134 10.77 -6.56 -10.73
C GLN A 134 10.69 -6.42 -9.20
N ALA A 135 10.24 -5.26 -8.70
CA ALA A 135 10.05 -5.04 -7.28
C ALA A 135 8.97 -5.97 -6.70
N GLY A 136 7.86 -6.17 -7.42
CA GLY A 136 6.82 -7.14 -7.06
C GLY A 136 7.34 -8.57 -6.97
N ASN A 137 8.13 -9.02 -7.95
CA ASN A 137 8.74 -10.35 -7.94
C ASN A 137 9.67 -10.55 -6.74
N ARG A 138 10.53 -9.56 -6.46
CA ARG A 138 11.42 -9.61 -5.29
C ARG A 138 10.66 -9.65 -3.97
N LEU A 139 9.57 -8.89 -3.86
CA LEU A 139 8.71 -8.94 -2.68
C LEU A 139 8.03 -10.30 -2.55
N ALA A 140 7.54 -10.88 -3.66
CA ALA A 140 6.95 -12.22 -3.66
C ALA A 140 7.95 -13.26 -3.14
N ASP A 141 9.19 -13.25 -3.65
CA ASP A 141 10.26 -14.13 -3.17
C ASP A 141 10.53 -13.93 -1.66
N PHE A 142 10.59 -12.69 -1.20
CA PHE A 142 10.74 -12.38 0.22
C PHE A 142 9.61 -12.98 1.07
N LEU A 143 8.35 -12.75 0.68
CA LEU A 143 7.18 -13.24 1.42
C LEU A 143 7.14 -14.77 1.48
N MET A 144 7.45 -15.43 0.36
CA MET A 144 7.48 -16.89 0.27
C MET A 144 8.58 -17.52 1.12
N ASN A 145 9.72 -16.85 1.26
CA ASN A 145 10.86 -17.38 2.02
C ASN A 145 10.83 -17.01 3.51
N VAL A 146 10.22 -15.87 3.87
CA VAL A 146 10.32 -15.30 5.21
C VAL A 146 9.00 -15.38 5.98
N HIS A 147 7.88 -15.09 5.33
CA HIS A 147 6.57 -15.01 6.00
C HIS A 147 5.76 -16.30 5.91
N ARG A 148 5.95 -17.10 4.85
CA ARG A 148 5.23 -18.37 4.67
C ARG A 148 5.60 -19.38 5.76
N LYS A 149 4.61 -20.05 6.33
CA LYS A 149 4.77 -21.06 7.39
C LYS A 149 4.51 -22.48 6.87
N PRO A 150 4.94 -23.53 7.61
CA PRO A 150 4.76 -24.93 7.18
C PRO A 150 3.29 -25.34 7.00
N ASP A 151 2.36 -24.65 7.66
CA ASP A 151 0.91 -24.83 7.49
C ASP A 151 0.37 -24.29 6.14
N GLY A 152 1.23 -23.63 5.35
CA GLY A 152 0.90 -23.05 4.05
C GLY A 152 0.43 -21.59 4.10
N GLY A 153 0.09 -21.06 5.28
CA GLY A 153 -0.29 -19.67 5.49
C GLY A 153 0.93 -18.75 5.64
N PHE A 154 0.67 -17.48 6.02
CA PHE A 154 1.71 -16.49 6.28
C PHE A 154 1.49 -15.82 7.64
N SER A 155 2.58 -15.44 8.31
CA SER A 155 2.51 -14.65 9.54
C SER A 155 2.68 -13.15 9.27
N PHE A 156 2.06 -12.33 10.10
CA PHE A 156 2.11 -10.88 10.03
C PHE A 156 3.51 -10.34 10.38
N HIS A 157 4.16 -10.89 11.40
CA HIS A 157 5.60 -10.67 11.59
C HIS A 157 6.39 -11.90 11.16
N PRO A 158 7.59 -11.73 10.58
CA PRO A 158 8.38 -12.85 10.09
C PRO A 158 8.76 -13.84 11.21
N THR A 159 9.02 -13.31 12.41
CA THR A 159 9.34 -14.07 13.61
C THR A 159 8.12 -14.53 14.39
N HIS A 160 6.91 -14.06 14.04
CA HIS A 160 5.71 -14.48 14.76
C HIS A 160 5.51 -15.98 14.59
N CYS A 161 5.41 -16.57 15.76
CA CYS A 161 4.74 -17.80 16.08
C CYS A 161 3.63 -17.39 17.05
N MET A 162 2.54 -18.15 17.16
CA MET A 162 1.42 -17.84 18.08
C MET A 162 1.84 -17.71 19.57
N MET A 163 3.13 -17.92 19.90
CA MET A 163 3.73 -17.69 21.21
C MET A 163 3.60 -16.27 21.76
N GLU A 164 3.71 -15.24 20.92
CA GLU A 164 3.85 -13.85 21.40
C GLU A 164 2.52 -13.08 21.41
N HIS A 165 1.47 -13.67 20.83
CA HIS A 165 0.15 -13.04 20.68
C HIS A 165 -0.98 -13.75 21.44
N ASN A 166 -0.62 -14.74 22.26
CA ASN A 166 -1.58 -15.44 23.11
C ASN A 166 -1.56 -14.83 24.52
N SER A 167 -2.57 -14.03 24.83
CA SER A 167 -2.89 -13.59 26.19
C SER A 167 -3.22 -14.76 27.14
N ILE A 168 -3.30 -16.00 26.63
CA ILE A 168 -3.55 -17.23 27.40
C ILE A 168 -2.72 -18.39 26.81
N LYS A 169 -1.81 -18.97 27.60
CA LYS A 169 -0.89 -20.04 27.17
C LYS A 169 -1.59 -21.41 27.24
N THR A 170 -2.11 -21.93 26.13
CA THR A 170 -2.91 -23.18 26.11
C THR A 170 -2.25 -24.39 25.43
N SER A 171 -1.12 -24.25 24.74
CA SER A 171 -0.46 -25.37 24.04
C SER A 171 1.05 -25.19 23.84
N GLU A 172 1.71 -26.24 23.32
CA GLU A 172 3.10 -26.19 22.84
C GLU A 172 3.25 -25.24 21.64
N LYS A 173 4.48 -24.76 21.46
CA LYS A 173 4.84 -23.63 20.60
C LYS A 173 4.90 -24.06 19.13
N TYR A 174 3.97 -23.60 18.30
CA TYR A 174 4.04 -23.79 16.84
C TYR A 174 4.20 -22.45 16.11
N VAL A 175 4.98 -22.48 15.03
CA VAL A 175 5.14 -21.34 14.12
C VAL A 175 3.92 -21.30 13.22
N GLU A 176 2.85 -20.71 13.72
CA GLU A 176 1.57 -20.64 13.02
C GLU A 176 1.45 -19.35 12.20
N SER A 177 0.81 -19.49 11.04
CA SER A 177 0.31 -18.36 10.27
C SER A 177 -0.79 -17.62 11.02
N ASP A 178 -1.10 -16.40 10.59
CA ASP A 178 -2.27 -15.68 11.07
C ASP A 178 -3.09 -15.12 9.89
N THR A 179 -4.36 -14.84 10.14
CA THR A 179 -5.32 -14.45 9.11
C THR A 179 -4.94 -13.12 8.44
N GLN A 180 -4.38 -12.19 9.21
CA GLN A 180 -3.98 -10.88 8.70
C GLN A 180 -2.73 -10.99 7.82
N GLY A 181 -1.68 -11.64 8.29
CA GLY A 181 -0.45 -11.91 7.55
C GLY A 181 -0.71 -12.69 6.27
N THR A 182 -1.57 -13.71 6.34
CA THR A 182 -2.01 -14.49 5.18
C THR A 182 -2.76 -13.63 4.17
N SER A 183 -3.78 -12.89 4.60
CA SER A 183 -4.55 -12.01 3.70
C SER A 183 -3.66 -10.98 3.00
N MET A 184 -2.78 -10.30 3.75
CA MET A 184 -1.92 -9.26 3.20
C MET A 184 -0.88 -9.85 2.24
N SER A 185 -0.24 -10.96 2.60
CA SER A 185 0.73 -11.63 1.73
C SER A 185 0.08 -12.07 0.42
N LEU A 186 -1.10 -12.69 0.48
CA LEU A 186 -1.83 -13.12 -0.72
C LEU A 186 -2.21 -11.94 -1.61
N ARG A 187 -2.54 -10.77 -1.05
CA ARG A 187 -2.78 -9.55 -1.83
C ARG A 187 -1.51 -9.06 -2.53
N CYS A 188 -0.38 -9.03 -1.83
CA CYS A 188 0.90 -8.68 -2.44
C CYS A 188 1.26 -9.62 -3.60
N LEU A 189 1.08 -10.93 -3.40
CA LEU A 189 1.33 -11.94 -4.43
C LEU A 189 0.38 -11.77 -5.63
N SER A 190 -0.90 -11.52 -5.38
CA SER A 190 -1.88 -11.24 -6.44
C SER A 190 -1.46 -10.05 -7.30
N TYR A 191 -0.95 -8.96 -6.70
CA TYR A 191 -0.50 -7.79 -7.45
C TYR A 191 0.75 -8.10 -8.29
N ALA A 192 1.70 -8.85 -7.73
CA ALA A 192 2.85 -9.32 -8.49
C ALA A 192 2.42 -10.18 -9.69
N ASP A 193 1.44 -11.06 -9.51
CA ASP A 193 0.91 -11.92 -10.57
C ASP A 193 0.15 -11.14 -11.65
N GLU A 194 -0.63 -10.13 -11.28
CA GLU A 194 -1.35 -9.24 -12.21
C GLU A 194 -0.41 -8.63 -13.25
N TRP A 195 0.78 -8.17 -12.83
CA TRP A 195 1.79 -7.61 -13.76
C TRP A 195 2.46 -8.66 -14.63
N ASN A 196 2.69 -9.85 -14.09
CA ASN A 196 3.39 -10.91 -14.83
C ASN A 196 2.47 -11.69 -15.77
N LEU A 197 1.14 -11.60 -15.60
CA LEU A 197 0.13 -12.43 -16.29
C LEU A 197 0.38 -13.95 -16.17
N LYS A 198 1.24 -14.37 -15.22
CA LYS A 198 1.74 -15.75 -15.11
C LYS A 198 0.87 -16.64 -14.25
N ILE A 199 0.08 -16.08 -13.33
CA ILE A 199 -0.81 -16.87 -12.48
C ILE A 199 -2.21 -16.25 -12.50
N LYS A 200 -3.17 -16.97 -13.07
CA LYS A 200 -4.60 -16.68 -12.89
C LYS A 200 -5.01 -17.11 -11.48
N LEU A 201 -4.58 -16.41 -10.43
CA LEU A 201 -5.01 -16.75 -9.07
C LEU A 201 -6.49 -16.46 -8.83
N PHE A 202 -7.08 -15.49 -9.54
CA PHE A 202 -8.51 -15.19 -9.44
C PHE A 202 -9.10 -14.71 -10.76
N SER A 203 -9.50 -15.63 -11.62
CA SER A 203 -10.66 -15.39 -12.50
C SER A 203 -11.94 -15.65 -11.70
N TYR A 204 -12.25 -14.76 -10.75
CA TYR A 204 -13.55 -14.75 -10.09
C TYR A 204 -14.13 -13.33 -10.14
N CYS A 205 -15.34 -13.29 -10.69
CA CYS A 205 -16.20 -12.15 -10.91
C CYS A 205 -16.13 -11.12 -9.78
N VAL A 206 -15.82 -9.88 -10.13
CA VAL A 206 -16.36 -8.72 -9.44
C VAL A 206 -17.42 -8.15 -10.38
N TYR A 207 -18.68 -8.25 -9.93
CA TYR A 207 -19.84 -7.62 -10.54
C TYR A 207 -19.74 -6.10 -10.45
#